data_AF-A0A396H2R4-F1
#
_entry.id   AF-A0A396H2R4-F1
#
_cell.length_a   1.000
_cell.length_b   1.000
_cell.length_c   1.000
_cell.angle_alpha   90.00
_cell.angle_beta   90.00
_cell.angle_gamma   90.00
#
_symmetry.space_group_name_H-M   'P 1'
#
loop_
_entity.id
_entity.type
_entity.pdbx_description
1 polymer ?
#
loop_
_entity_poly.entity_id
_entity_poly.type
_entity_poly.pdbx_seq_one_letter_code
_entity_poly.pdbx_strand_id
1 'polypeptide(L)'
;MLPYQTLDESKHALGRNLTFAETLWFNYSAKKTDFVLHCHNTLFLCLFYSIAPIPFVLIELSGYKKLNKYKIQPSVNKTLLEMFKCYKYVMWTFIIAVGPLQIISYPTIKVCNPSLYISCRQCKINQFNH
;
A
#
# COMPACT_ATOMS: atom_id res chain seq x y z
N MET A 1 4.01 -1.67 -12.84
CA MET A 1 5.20 -0.79 -12.92
C MET A 1 4.92 0.36 -13.89
N LEU A 2 5.72 1.43 -13.86
CA LEU A 2 5.49 2.58 -14.72
C LEU A 2 5.68 2.18 -16.19
N PRO A 3 4.80 2.60 -17.11
CA PRO A 3 4.87 2.22 -18.52
C PRO A 3 5.93 3.04 -19.28
N TYR A 4 6.36 4.17 -18.72
CA TYR A 4 7.23 5.13 -19.39
C TYR A 4 8.69 4.78 -19.18
N GLN A 5 9.50 4.88 -20.24
CA GLN A 5 10.94 4.68 -20.18
C GLN A 5 11.70 5.95 -19.83
N THR A 6 11.13 7.12 -20.12
CA THR A 6 11.79 8.41 -19.90
C THR A 6 10.95 9.37 -19.07
N LEU A 7 11.62 10.30 -18.40
CA LEU A 7 10.95 11.38 -17.67
C LEU A 7 10.09 12.23 -18.61
N ASP A 8 10.54 12.49 -19.84
CA ASP A 8 9.80 13.32 -20.78
C ASP A 8 8.54 12.64 -21.31
N GLU A 9 8.60 11.33 -21.55
CA GLU A 9 7.41 10.52 -21.86
C GLU A 9 6.40 10.59 -20.70
N SER A 10 6.87 10.51 -19.45
CA SER A 10 5.98 10.63 -18.30
C SER A 10 5.40 12.05 -18.12
N LYS A 11 6.14 13.12 -18.44
CA LYS A 11 5.62 14.50 -18.41
C LYS A 11 4.59 14.73 -19.49
N HIS A 12 4.87 14.25 -20.70
CA HIS A 12 3.97 14.32 -21.84
C HIS A 12 2.65 13.60 -21.52
N ALA A 13 2.76 12.39 -20.96
CA ALA A 13 1.65 11.59 -20.48
C ALA A 13 0.78 12.29 -19.42
N LEU A 14 1.41 12.95 -18.45
CA LEU A 14 0.72 13.63 -17.36
C LEU A 14 0.15 14.99 -17.77
N GLY A 15 0.53 15.54 -18.95
CA GLY A 15 0.17 16.89 -19.39
C GLY A 15 0.71 18.00 -18.47
N ARG A 16 1.65 17.67 -17.56
CA ARG A 16 2.22 18.58 -16.58
C ARG A 16 3.65 18.18 -16.21
N ASN A 17 4.38 19.13 -15.62
CA ASN A 17 5.66 18.82 -15.00
C ASN A 17 5.49 17.90 -13.78
N LEU A 18 6.49 17.02 -13.57
CA LEU A 18 6.57 16.16 -12.39
C LEU A 18 7.02 16.99 -11.18
N THR A 19 6.44 16.69 -10.03
CA THR A 19 6.93 17.20 -8.74
C THR A 19 8.26 16.52 -8.38
N PHE A 20 8.96 17.08 -7.40
CA PHE A 20 10.22 16.52 -6.91
C PHE A 20 10.07 15.06 -6.43
N ALA A 21 9.01 14.77 -5.65
CA ALA A 21 8.74 13.44 -5.14
C ALA A 21 8.44 12.43 -6.26
N GLU A 22 7.70 12.84 -7.28
CA GLU A 22 7.39 12.00 -8.45
C GLU A 22 8.64 11.71 -9.28
N THR A 23 9.50 12.71 -9.47
CA THR A 23 10.78 12.55 -10.18
C THR A 23 11.71 11.60 -9.43
N LEU A 24 11.77 11.72 -8.09
CA LEU A 24 12.55 10.82 -7.24
C LEU A 24 12.01 9.38 -7.30
N TRP A 25 10.68 9.22 -7.22
CA TRP A 25 10.03 7.92 -7.35
C TRP A 25 10.26 7.29 -8.73
N PHE A 26 10.20 8.08 -9.81
CA PHE A 26 10.49 7.62 -11.17
C PHE A 26 11.92 7.11 -11.28
N ASN A 27 12.90 7.90 -10.85
CA ASN A 27 14.31 7.53 -10.89
C ASN A 27 14.64 6.28 -10.05
N TYR A 28 13.97 6.13 -8.91
CA TYR A 28 14.10 4.93 -8.07
C TYR A 28 13.48 3.71 -8.75
N SER A 29 12.23 3.82 -9.20
CA SER A 29 11.46 2.70 -9.75
C SER A 29 11.98 2.20 -11.10
N ALA A 30 12.56 3.08 -11.92
CA ALA A 30 13.19 2.73 -13.20
C ALA A 30 14.37 1.75 -13.05
N LYS A 31 15.04 1.73 -11.88
CA LYS A 31 16.20 0.86 -11.61
C LYS A 31 15.85 -0.44 -10.90
N LYS A 32 14.58 -0.68 -10.58
CA LYS A 32 14.13 -1.85 -9.82
C LYS A 32 13.39 -2.83 -10.72
N THR A 33 13.15 -4.05 -10.24
CA THR A 33 12.34 -5.05 -10.94
C THR A 33 10.87 -4.90 -10.57
N ASP A 34 9.97 -5.29 -11.49
CA ASP A 34 8.50 -5.24 -11.27
C ASP A 34 8.10 -5.92 -9.96
N PHE A 35 8.76 -7.03 -9.62
CA PHE A 35 8.54 -7.78 -8.39
C PHE A 35 8.88 -6.96 -7.14
N VAL A 36 10.04 -6.30 -7.13
CA VAL A 36 10.43 -5.44 -6.00
C VAL A 36 9.44 -4.30 -5.82
N LEU A 37 9.00 -3.68 -6.92
CA LEU A 37 7.99 -2.62 -6.85
C LEU A 37 6.63 -3.13 -6.34
N HIS A 38 6.25 -4.34 -6.73
CA HIS A 38 5.06 -5.00 -6.20
C HIS A 38 5.18 -5.23 -4.68
N CYS A 39 6.33 -5.67 -4.18
CA CYS A 39 6.57 -5.78 -2.73
C CYS A 39 6.48 -4.43 -1.99
N HIS A 40 6.89 -3.32 -2.62
CA HIS A 40 6.74 -1.99 -2.01
C HIS A 40 5.28 -1.61 -1.79
N ASN A 41 4.37 -2.01 -2.68
CA ASN A 41 2.92 -1.79 -2.49
C ASN A 41 2.41 -2.49 -1.23
N THR A 42 2.87 -3.71 -0.96
CA THR A 42 2.55 -4.43 0.28
C THR A 42 3.09 -3.69 1.51
N LEU A 43 4.31 -3.16 1.42
CA LEU A 43 4.89 -2.36 2.50
C LEU A 43 4.09 -1.08 2.75
N PHE A 44 3.64 -0.38 1.71
CA PHE A 44 2.76 0.79 1.86
C PHE A 44 1.42 0.41 2.49
N LEU A 45 0.86 -0.75 2.11
CA LEU A 45 -0.36 -1.26 2.71
C LEU A 45 -0.15 -1.54 4.22
N CYS A 46 0.95 -2.21 4.60
CA CYS A 46 1.32 -2.39 6.00
C CYS A 46 1.39 -1.06 6.74
N LEU A 47 2.10 -0.07 6.19
CA LEU A 47 2.23 1.25 6.81
C LEU A 47 0.88 1.93 6.99
N PHE A 48 0.01 1.88 5.98
CA PHE A 48 -1.33 2.47 6.07
C PHE A 48 -2.18 1.79 7.15
N TYR A 49 -2.17 0.46 7.22
CA TYR A 49 -2.85 -0.30 8.27
C TYR A 49 -2.23 -0.10 9.66
N SER A 50 -0.96 0.28 9.75
CA SER A 50 -0.34 0.69 11.02
C SER A 50 -0.73 2.10 11.43
N ILE A 51 -0.89 3.05 10.49
CA ILE A 51 -1.21 4.45 10.78
C ILE A 51 -2.70 4.64 11.09
N ALA A 52 -3.60 3.99 10.35
CA ALA A 52 -5.04 4.09 10.55
C ALA A 52 -5.55 3.85 11.99
N PRO A 53 -5.03 2.88 12.77
CA PRO A 53 -5.44 2.66 14.15
C PRO A 53 -4.80 3.64 15.16
N ILE A 54 -3.74 4.38 14.80
CA ILE A 54 -3.04 5.28 15.74
C ILE A 54 -3.98 6.37 16.29
N PRO A 55 -4.77 7.10 15.48
CA PRO A 55 -5.75 8.06 16.00
C PRO A 55 -6.71 7.44 17.00
N PHE A 56 -7.16 6.21 16.75
CA PHE A 56 -8.08 5.49 17.63
C PHE A 56 -7.43 5.18 18.99
N VAL A 57 -6.18 4.72 18.97
CA VAL A 57 -5.40 4.48 20.19
C VAL A 57 -5.18 5.78 20.98
N LEU A 58 -4.83 6.88 20.31
CA LEU A 58 -4.65 8.19 20.95
C LEU A 58 -5.93 8.70 21.61
N ILE A 59 -7.07 8.52 20.94
CA ILE A 59 -8.39 8.88 21.49
C ILE A 59 -8.69 8.07 22.74
N GLU A 60 -8.49 6.75 22.70
CA GLU A 60 -8.73 5.86 23.84
C GLU A 60 -7.84 6.24 25.04
N LEU A 61 -6.58 6.61 24.78
CA LEU A 61 -5.64 7.04 25.81
C LEU A 61 -5.90 8.42 26.38
N SER A 62 -6.47 9.32 25.58
CA SER A 62 -6.83 10.67 26.04
C SER A 62 -7.90 10.66 27.14
N GLY A 63 -8.52 9.50 27.41
CA GLY A 63 -9.53 9.35 28.46
C GLY A 63 -10.77 10.21 28.20
N TYR A 64 -11.02 10.57 26.93
CA TYR A 64 -12.04 11.53 26.56
C TYR A 64 -13.44 10.96 26.80
N LYS A 65 -13.98 11.27 27.99
CA LYS A 65 -15.24 10.72 28.54
C LYS A 65 -16.45 10.89 27.62
N LYS A 66 -16.47 11.89 26.74
CA LYS A 66 -17.58 12.12 25.79
C LYS A 66 -17.65 11.04 24.70
N LEU A 67 -16.53 10.39 24.39
CA LEU A 67 -16.49 9.28 23.44
C LEU A 67 -16.81 7.92 24.08
N ASN A 68 -16.71 7.80 25.42
CA ASN A 68 -17.19 6.60 26.13
C ASN A 68 -18.68 6.33 25.91
N LYS A 69 -19.49 7.35 25.63
CA LYS A 69 -20.92 7.19 25.29
C LYS A 69 -21.14 6.41 23.99
N TYR A 70 -20.18 6.46 23.05
CA TYR A 70 -20.26 5.78 21.76
C TYR A 70 -19.53 4.43 21.75
N LYS A 71 -18.92 4.02 22.87
CA LYS A 71 -18.28 2.70 22.97
C LYS A 71 -19.36 1.62 23.05
N ILE A 72 -19.27 0.63 22.17
CA ILE A 72 -20.12 -0.56 22.19
C ILE A 72 -19.92 -1.35 23.50
N GLN A 73 -18.74 -1.27 24.11
CA GLN A 73 -18.43 -1.85 25.42
C GLN A 73 -17.73 -0.82 26.34
N PRO A 74 -18.49 -0.04 27.12
CA PRO A 74 -17.94 1.06 27.93
C PRO A 74 -17.21 0.60 29.20
N SER A 75 -17.40 -0.64 29.66
CA SER A 75 -16.79 -1.19 30.87
C SER A 75 -15.38 -1.77 30.66
N VAL A 76 -14.95 -1.94 29.41
CA VAL A 76 -13.64 -2.50 29.08
C VAL A 76 -12.65 -1.36 28.87
N ASN A 77 -11.82 -1.10 29.88
CA ASN A 77 -10.66 -0.21 29.75
C ASN A 77 -9.47 -1.07 29.34
N LYS A 78 -9.01 -0.92 28.09
CA LYS A 78 -7.80 -1.60 27.63
C LYS A 78 -6.57 -0.77 27.97
N THR A 79 -5.58 -1.42 28.56
CA THR A 79 -4.27 -0.79 28.79
C THR A 79 -3.51 -0.64 27.46
N LEU A 80 -2.56 0.31 27.42
CA LEU A 80 -1.63 0.46 26.30
C LEU A 80 -0.97 -0.85 25.88
N LEU A 81 -0.57 -1.64 26.87
CA LEU A 81 0.10 -2.92 26.67
C LEU A 81 -0.80 -3.91 25.93
N GLU A 82 -2.08 -3.99 26.29
CA GLU A 82 -3.04 -4.88 25.63
C GLU A 82 -3.34 -4.43 24.21
N MET A 83 -3.45 -3.13 23.97
CA MET A 83 -3.61 -2.58 22.61
C MET A 83 -2.38 -2.87 21.75
N PHE A 84 -1.17 -2.71 22.30
CA PHE A 84 0.07 -3.02 21.58
C PHE A 84 0.22 -4.52 21.30
N LYS A 85 -0.14 -5.39 22.25
CA LYS A 85 -0.19 -6.84 22.04
C LYS A 85 -1.15 -7.18 20.91
N CYS A 86 -2.35 -6.61 20.90
CA CYS A 86 -3.34 -6.80 19.84
C CYS A 86 -2.79 -6.34 18.47
N TYR A 87 -2.21 -5.14 18.40
CA TYR A 87 -1.53 -4.65 17.21
C TYR A 87 -0.46 -5.63 16.71
N LYS A 88 0.40 -6.11 17.61
CA LYS A 88 1.44 -7.08 17.25
C LYS A 88 0.84 -8.36 16.66
N TYR A 89 -0.24 -8.89 17.24
CA TYR A 89 -0.92 -10.06 16.69
C TYR A 89 -1.49 -9.79 15.30
N VAL A 90 -2.20 -8.67 15.11
CA VAL A 90 -2.77 -8.29 13.81
C VAL A 90 -1.68 -8.12 12.75
N MET A 91 -0.58 -7.44 13.08
CA MET A 91 0.54 -7.28 12.16
C MET A 91 1.21 -8.61 11.82
N TRP A 92 1.31 -9.52 12.80
CA TRP A 92 1.87 -10.85 12.56
C TRP A 92 0.98 -11.69 11.64
N THR A 93 -0.33 -11.69 11.87
CA THR A 93 -1.31 -12.31 10.97
C THR A 93 -1.26 -11.68 9.58
N PHE A 94 -1.13 -10.35 9.50
CA PHE A 94 -1.00 -9.66 8.22
C PHE A 94 0.24 -10.12 7.45
N ILE A 95 1.39 -10.21 8.11
CA ILE A 95 2.64 -10.70 7.48
C ILE A 95 2.47 -12.14 7.01
N ILE A 96 1.86 -13.02 7.81
CA ILE A 96 1.71 -14.45 7.48
C ILE A 96 0.67 -14.69 6.40
N ALA A 97 -0.43 -13.95 6.38
CA ALA A 97 -1.48 -14.14 5.38
C ALA A 97 -1.18 -13.35 4.10
N VAL A 98 -0.94 -12.04 4.25
CA VAL A 98 -0.78 -11.12 3.12
C VAL A 98 0.59 -11.25 2.49
N GLY A 99 1.65 -11.50 3.27
CA GLY A 99 3.01 -11.66 2.73
C GLY A 99 3.11 -12.76 1.66
N PRO A 100 2.80 -14.03 2.00
CA PRO A 100 2.81 -15.13 1.03
C PRO A 100 1.82 -14.93 -0.12
N LEU A 101 0.63 -14.40 0.17
CA LEU A 101 -0.35 -14.10 -0.87
C LEU A 101 0.21 -13.14 -1.92
N GLN A 102 0.94 -12.09 -1.51
CA GLN A 102 1.55 -11.13 -2.43
C GLN A 102 2.75 -11.74 -3.17
N ILE A 103 3.56 -12.57 -2.51
CA ILE A 103 4.67 -13.29 -3.16
C ILE A 103 4.17 -14.24 -4.24
N ILE A 104 3.05 -14.93 -4.01
CA ILE A 104 2.45 -15.89 -4.96
C ILE A 104 1.62 -15.16 -6.03
N SER A 105 0.91 -14.08 -5.68
CA SER A 105 0.01 -13.36 -6.59
C SER A 105 0.75 -12.86 -7.84
N TYR A 106 1.94 -12.27 -7.66
CA TYR A 106 2.71 -11.73 -8.78
C TYR A 106 3.13 -12.77 -9.84
N PRO A 107 3.81 -13.89 -9.50
CA PRO A 107 4.13 -14.93 -10.46
C PRO A 107 2.89 -15.65 -10.99
N THR A 108 1.85 -15.87 -10.17
CA THR A 108 0.63 -16.52 -10.63
C THR A 108 -0.09 -15.71 -11.71
N ILE A 109 -0.20 -14.39 -11.58
CA ILE A 109 -0.80 -13.54 -12.62
C ILE A 109 0.06 -13.58 -13.89
N LYS A 110 1.39 -13.60 -13.75
CA LYS A 110 2.31 -13.67 -14.90
C LYS A 110 2.24 -15.00 -15.64
N VAL A 111 2.05 -16.11 -14.93
CA VAL A 111 2.09 -17.49 -15.49
C VAL A 111 0.71 -17.99 -15.91
N CYS A 112 -0.33 -17.73 -15.12
CA CYS A 112 -1.67 -18.29 -15.33
C CYS A 112 -2.46 -17.54 -16.41
N ASN A 113 -2.16 -16.26 -16.64
CA ASN A 113 -2.80 -15.49 -17.70
C ASN A 113 -1.83 -14.50 -18.36
N PRO A 114 -0.86 -15.00 -19.16
CA PRO A 114 0.10 -14.15 -19.86
C PRO A 114 -0.59 -13.14 -20.80
N SER A 115 -1.75 -13.50 -21.37
CA SER A 115 -2.56 -12.59 -22.20
C SER A 115 -3.14 -11.41 -21.42
N LEU A 116 -3.55 -11.59 -20.16
CA LEU A 116 -4.01 -10.49 -19.30
C LEU A 116 -2.86 -9.60 -18.82
N TYR A 117 -1.68 -10.18 -18.58
CA TYR A 117 -0.46 -9.43 -18.24
C TYR A 117 0.04 -8.59 -19.42
N ILE A 118 0.10 -9.17 -20.62
CA ILE A 118 0.46 -8.47 -21.85
C ILE A 118 -0.61 -7.44 -22.20
N SER A 119 -1.90 -7.77 -22.11
CA SER A 119 -3.00 -6.82 -22.37
C SER A 119 -3.02 -5.65 -21.38
N CYS A 120 -2.78 -5.88 -20.08
CA CYS A 120 -2.71 -4.80 -19.09
C CYS A 120 -1.45 -3.92 -19.29
N ARG A 121 -0.34 -4.51 -19.76
CA ARG A 121 0.85 -3.76 -20.18
C ARG A 121 0.61 -2.97 -21.48
N GLN A 122 -0.07 -3.56 -22.46
CA GLN A 122 -0.35 -2.96 -23.77
C GLN A 122 -1.45 -1.90 -23.72
N CYS A 123 -2.51 -2.10 -22.93
CA CYS A 123 -3.58 -1.12 -22.70
C CYS A 123 -3.03 0.14 -22.02
N LYS A 124 -2.03 -0.02 -21.13
CA LYS A 124 -1.32 1.09 -20.50
C LYS A 124 -0.41 1.86 -21.46
N ILE A 125 0.08 1.22 -22.53
CA ILE A 125 0.87 1.87 -23.59
C ILE A 125 -0.06 2.54 -24.61
N ASN A 126 -1.17 1.91 -24.97
CA ASN A 126 -2.10 2.41 -25.99
C ASN A 126 -2.97 3.59 -25.53
N GLN A 127 -3.15 3.80 -24.22
CA GLN A 127 -3.75 5.04 -23.70
C GLN A 127 -2.85 6.29 -23.85
N PHE A 128 -1.60 6.14 -24.36
CA PHE A 128 -0.66 7.26 -24.58
C PHE A 128 -0.36 7.58 -26.04
N ASN A 129 -0.89 6.79 -26.99
CA ASN A 129 -0.71 7.05 -28.42
C ASN A 129 -1.92 7.77 -29.06
N HIS A 130 -2.76 8.41 -28.24
CA HIS A 130 -3.93 9.17 -28.69
C HIS A 130 -4.01 10.50 -27.95
#